data_AF-A0A969GTY8-F1
#
_entry.id   AF-A0A969GTY8-F1
#
_cell.length_a   1.000
_cell.length_b   1.000
_cell.length_c   1.000
_cell.angle_alpha   90.00
_cell.angle_beta   90.00
_cell.angle_gamma   90.00
#
_symmetry.space_group_name_H-M   'P 1'
#
loop_
_entity.id
_entity.type
_entity.pdbx_description
1 polymer ?
#
loop_
_entity_poly.entity_id
_entity_poly.type
_entity_poly.pdbx_seq_one_letter_code
_entity_poly.pdbx_strand_id
1 'polypeptide(L)'
;MRRISSQKPPSPDRTLRSPWMQRHAPWLYAFWKFSRPHTIIGTSLSVLGLYAIALSQQGLELEGMTAFLPEVMGTLLACLCGNVYIVGLNQLEDVSIDRINKPHLPLASGEFSRREALLIVGILGMAALLLSFWQGRFLFGMVGLSLLIGTAYSLPPIRLKRFPLLASLCIFTVRGVIVNLGLFLHFNQRLSPAEPDRWLQIPASVWALTLFVLVFTFAIAIFKDIPDLEGDRRYNINTFTLQLGAPAVFNLARWVLTICYVGMIVAGFFLASVHLGVLILTHAVALVALWIRSRQVDLKEKRSIARYYQFIWKLFFLEYIMFPIACLLA
;
A
#
# COMPACT_ATOMS: atom_id res chain seq x y z
N MET A 1 54.57 -12.30 30.87
CA MET A 1 53.41 -11.63 30.22
C MET A 1 53.15 -12.29 28.86
N ARG A 2 52.21 -13.23 28.78
CA ARG A 2 51.83 -13.92 27.53
C ARG A 2 50.78 -13.06 26.79
N ARG A 3 51.09 -12.63 25.56
CA ARG A 3 50.14 -11.95 24.67
C ARG A 3 49.01 -12.91 24.29
N ILE A 4 47.79 -12.60 24.73
CA ILE A 4 46.58 -13.27 24.29
C ILE A 4 46.28 -12.77 22.88
N SER A 5 46.43 -13.66 21.91
CA SER A 5 45.99 -13.48 20.52
C SER A 5 44.47 -13.32 20.50
N SER A 6 43.99 -12.17 20.04
CA SER A 6 42.56 -11.92 19.78
C SER A 6 42.14 -12.67 18.53
N GLN A 7 41.69 -13.91 18.70
CA GLN A 7 40.95 -14.61 17.64
C GLN A 7 39.69 -13.81 17.32
N LYS A 8 39.68 -13.21 16.12
CA LYS A 8 38.48 -12.66 15.48
C LYS A 8 37.43 -13.79 15.44
N PRO A 9 36.17 -13.56 15.87
CA PRO A 9 35.14 -14.58 15.72
C PRO A 9 34.98 -14.91 14.23
N PRO A 10 34.70 -16.18 13.88
CA PRO A 10 34.49 -16.58 12.50
C PRO A 10 33.37 -15.75 11.90
N SER A 11 33.61 -15.20 10.71
CA SER A 11 32.59 -14.50 9.93
C SER A 11 31.39 -15.44 9.75
N PRO A 12 30.16 -15.00 10.06
CA PRO A 12 28.99 -15.83 9.80
C PRO A 12 28.94 -16.12 8.30
N ASP A 13 28.86 -17.40 7.98
CA ASP A 13 28.83 -17.94 6.64
C ASP A 13 27.64 -17.35 5.87
N ARG A 14 27.87 -16.23 5.16
CA ARG A 14 26.86 -15.48 4.40
C ARG A 14 26.37 -16.22 3.15
N THR A 15 26.91 -17.39 2.88
CA THR A 15 26.71 -18.10 1.60
C THR A 15 25.48 -19.00 1.59
N LEU A 16 24.94 -19.40 2.74
CA LEU A 16 23.82 -20.33 2.82
C LEU A 16 22.51 -19.57 3.10
N ARG A 17 21.66 -19.42 2.07
CA ARG A 17 20.27 -18.86 2.08
C ARG A 17 20.08 -17.38 1.72
N SER A 18 20.92 -16.77 0.87
CA SER A 18 20.47 -15.56 0.15
C SER A 18 19.51 -15.96 -0.99
N PRO A 19 18.35 -15.29 -1.17
CA PRO A 19 17.44 -15.54 -2.29
C PRO A 19 18.19 -15.51 -3.63
N TRP A 20 17.76 -16.32 -4.61
CA TRP A 20 18.43 -16.42 -5.92
C TRP A 20 18.69 -15.05 -6.57
N MET A 21 17.71 -14.15 -6.54
CA MET A 21 17.86 -12.77 -7.04
C MET A 21 18.92 -11.95 -6.28
N GLN A 22 19.09 -12.17 -4.98
CA GLN A 22 20.14 -11.49 -4.21
C GLN A 22 21.55 -11.90 -4.66
N ARG A 23 21.71 -13.13 -5.18
CA ARG A 23 22.99 -13.63 -5.69
C ARG A 23 23.27 -13.20 -7.12
N HIS A 24 22.28 -13.28 -8.00
CA HIS A 24 22.48 -13.08 -9.44
C HIS A 24 22.09 -11.69 -9.95
N ALA A 25 21.24 -10.96 -9.22
CA ALA A 25 20.82 -9.60 -9.58
C ALA A 25 20.68 -8.73 -8.33
N PRO A 26 21.77 -8.48 -7.59
CA PRO A 26 21.73 -7.79 -6.29
C PRO A 26 21.12 -6.39 -6.38
N TRP A 27 21.36 -5.67 -7.48
CA TRP A 27 20.77 -4.36 -7.72
C TRP A 27 19.24 -4.45 -7.89
N LEU A 28 18.72 -5.43 -8.65
CA LEU A 28 17.27 -5.62 -8.80
C LEU A 28 16.62 -6.04 -7.49
N TYR A 29 17.30 -6.87 -6.70
CA TYR A 29 16.83 -7.24 -5.37
C TYR A 29 16.79 -6.03 -4.42
N ALA A 30 17.82 -5.16 -4.46
CA ALA A 30 17.82 -3.90 -3.73
C ALA A 30 16.68 -2.98 -4.21
N PHE A 31 16.48 -2.86 -5.52
CA PHE A 31 15.38 -2.07 -6.10
C PHE A 31 14.00 -2.59 -5.69
N TRP A 32 13.80 -3.90 -5.63
CA TRP A 32 12.57 -4.52 -5.13
C TRP A 32 12.29 -4.16 -3.67
N LYS A 33 13.33 -4.20 -2.81
CA LYS A 33 13.21 -3.74 -1.41
C LYS A 33 12.93 -2.24 -1.32
N PHE A 34 13.64 -1.43 -2.13
CA PHE A 34 13.47 0.02 -2.20
C PHE A 34 12.03 0.39 -2.57
N SER A 35 11.42 -0.36 -3.48
CA SER A 35 10.07 -0.17 -3.97
C SER A 35 8.97 -0.55 -2.96
N ARG A 36 9.33 -1.14 -1.81
CA ARG A 36 8.41 -1.70 -0.80
C ARG A 36 7.42 -2.72 -1.42
N PRO A 37 7.76 -4.02 -1.46
CA PRO A 37 6.99 -5.05 -2.17
C PRO A 37 5.49 -5.06 -1.90
N HIS A 38 5.10 -4.85 -0.64
CA HIS A 38 3.69 -4.83 -0.22
C HIS A 38 2.92 -3.65 -0.83
N THR A 39 3.53 -2.48 -1.01
CA THR A 39 2.85 -1.35 -1.64
C THR A 39 2.74 -1.54 -3.14
N ILE A 40 3.72 -2.18 -3.80
CA ILE A 40 3.69 -2.54 -5.21
C ILE A 40 2.54 -3.52 -5.49
N ILE A 41 2.46 -4.61 -4.73
CA ILE A 41 1.37 -5.60 -4.86
C ILE A 41 0.01 -4.92 -4.66
N GLY A 42 -0.12 -4.10 -3.61
CA GLY A 42 -1.37 -3.37 -3.35
C GLY A 42 -1.76 -2.42 -4.48
N THR A 43 -0.80 -1.72 -5.10
CA THR A 43 -1.07 -0.85 -6.25
C THR A 43 -1.45 -1.64 -7.50
N SER A 44 -0.78 -2.75 -7.78
CA SER A 44 -1.14 -3.60 -8.92
C SER A 44 -2.55 -4.15 -8.78
N LEU A 45 -2.90 -4.65 -7.60
CA LEU A 45 -4.23 -5.18 -7.34
C LEU A 45 -5.31 -4.08 -7.35
N SER A 46 -5.02 -2.87 -6.86
CA SER A 46 -6.00 -1.77 -6.94
C SER A 46 -6.29 -1.35 -8.39
N VAL A 47 -5.26 -1.32 -9.25
CA VAL A 47 -5.43 -1.02 -10.68
C VAL A 47 -6.30 -2.08 -11.34
N LEU A 48 -5.96 -3.36 -11.17
CA LEU A 48 -6.72 -4.47 -11.76
C LEU A 48 -8.14 -4.58 -11.19
N GLY A 49 -8.28 -4.43 -9.87
CA GLY A 49 -9.57 -4.54 -9.20
C GLY A 49 -10.54 -3.44 -9.63
N LEU A 50 -10.08 -2.19 -9.73
CA LEU A 50 -10.96 -1.11 -10.17
C LEU A 50 -11.24 -1.11 -11.67
N TYR A 51 -10.31 -1.62 -12.48
CA TYR A 51 -10.60 -1.92 -13.88
C TYR A 51 -11.72 -2.97 -14.00
N ALA A 52 -11.63 -4.07 -13.25
CA ALA A 52 -12.65 -5.11 -13.23
C ALA A 52 -14.01 -4.60 -12.75
N ILE A 53 -14.04 -3.74 -11.72
CA ILE A 53 -15.29 -3.11 -11.29
C ILE A 53 -15.83 -2.19 -12.39
N ALA A 54 -14.99 -1.35 -13.02
CA ALA A 54 -15.44 -0.48 -14.11
C ALA A 54 -16.03 -1.28 -15.28
N LEU A 55 -15.43 -2.42 -15.64
CA LEU A 55 -15.97 -3.34 -16.65
C LEU A 55 -17.33 -3.92 -16.25
N SER A 56 -17.49 -4.36 -15.00
CA SER A 56 -18.77 -4.90 -14.51
C SER A 56 -19.93 -3.90 -14.68
N GLN A 57 -19.65 -2.59 -14.58
CA GLN A 57 -20.66 -1.54 -14.74
C GLN A 57 -21.05 -1.29 -16.20
N GLN A 58 -20.29 -1.82 -17.16
CA GLN A 58 -20.55 -1.70 -18.60
C GLN A 58 -21.26 -2.93 -19.18
N GLY A 59 -21.45 -3.99 -18.38
CA GLY A 59 -21.99 -5.27 -18.87
C GLY A 59 -21.09 -5.95 -19.92
N LEU A 60 -19.81 -5.55 -20.00
CA LEU A 60 -18.84 -6.15 -20.91
C LEU A 60 -18.39 -7.50 -20.36
N GLU A 61 -18.55 -8.57 -21.16
CA GLU A 61 -18.08 -9.91 -20.82
C GLU A 61 -16.54 -9.99 -20.75
N LEU A 62 -16.02 -11.14 -20.29
CA LEU A 62 -14.59 -11.40 -20.12
C LEU A 62 -13.75 -11.16 -21.39
N GLU A 63 -14.35 -11.26 -22.58
CA GLU A 63 -13.72 -10.95 -23.86
C GLU A 63 -13.31 -9.47 -24.00
N GLY A 64 -14.04 -8.55 -23.35
CA GLY A 64 -13.66 -7.14 -23.26
C GLY A 64 -12.44 -6.88 -22.37
N MET A 65 -12.06 -7.82 -21.48
CA MET A 65 -10.95 -7.62 -20.54
C MET A 65 -9.59 -7.50 -21.25
N THR A 66 -9.38 -8.22 -22.36
CA THR A 66 -8.12 -8.23 -23.10
C THR A 66 -8.01 -7.05 -24.06
N ALA A 67 -9.14 -6.52 -24.54
CA ALA A 67 -9.19 -5.40 -25.48
C ALA A 67 -8.55 -4.12 -24.92
N PHE A 68 -8.66 -3.89 -23.60
CA PHE A 68 -8.07 -2.72 -22.91
C PHE A 68 -6.80 -3.05 -22.13
N LEU A 69 -6.11 -4.15 -22.47
CA LEU A 69 -4.85 -4.51 -21.83
C LEU A 69 -3.78 -3.40 -21.95
N PRO A 70 -3.60 -2.72 -23.10
CA PRO A 70 -2.66 -1.60 -23.20
C PRO A 70 -2.96 -0.47 -22.21
N GLU A 71 -4.22 -0.10 -22.05
CA GLU A 71 -4.67 0.92 -21.10
C GLU A 71 -4.36 0.51 -19.67
N VAL A 72 -4.67 -0.74 -19.29
CA VAL A 72 -4.36 -1.27 -17.96
C VAL A 72 -2.85 -1.28 -17.71
N MET A 73 -2.05 -1.69 -18.69
CA MET A 73 -0.59 -1.71 -18.58
C MET A 73 0.01 -0.32 -18.43
N GLY A 74 -0.44 0.65 -19.23
CA GLY A 74 0.00 2.05 -19.13
C GLY A 74 -0.37 2.66 -17.77
N THR A 75 -1.56 2.36 -17.27
CA THR A 75 -2.03 2.82 -15.96
C THR A 75 -1.26 2.17 -14.81
N LEU A 76 -0.99 0.87 -14.92
CA LEU A 76 -0.17 0.14 -13.97
C LEU A 76 1.24 0.73 -13.92
N LEU A 77 1.88 0.95 -15.08
CA LEU A 77 3.22 1.51 -15.15
C LEU A 77 3.29 2.91 -14.50
N ALA A 78 2.34 3.80 -14.83
CA ALA A 78 2.26 5.13 -14.21
C ALA A 78 2.11 5.04 -12.68
N CYS A 79 1.23 4.18 -12.18
CA CYS A 79 0.98 4.01 -10.75
C CYS A 79 2.17 3.38 -10.02
N LEU A 80 2.88 2.42 -10.63
CA LEU A 80 4.08 1.81 -10.06
C LEU A 80 5.24 2.80 -9.99
N CYS A 81 5.46 3.59 -11.04
CA CYS A 81 6.43 4.68 -11.03
C CYS A 81 6.12 5.67 -9.89
N GLY A 82 4.85 6.07 -9.73
CA GLY A 82 4.43 6.96 -8.66
C GLY A 82 4.58 6.35 -7.26
N ASN A 83 4.33 5.05 -7.11
CA ASN A 83 4.53 4.33 -5.85
C ASN A 83 6.00 4.37 -5.43
N VAL A 84 6.92 4.01 -6.35
CA VAL A 84 8.36 4.03 -6.10
C VAL A 84 8.85 5.44 -5.77
N TYR A 85 8.34 6.47 -6.45
CA TYR A 85 8.62 7.87 -6.10
C TYR A 85 8.26 8.16 -4.64
N ILE A 86 7.03 7.88 -4.22
CA ILE A 86 6.54 8.22 -2.87
C ILE A 86 7.33 7.47 -1.78
N VAL A 87 7.50 6.15 -1.93
CA VAL A 87 8.21 5.34 -0.93
C VAL A 87 9.73 5.58 -0.94
N GLY A 88 10.30 5.91 -2.09
CA GLY A 88 11.70 6.23 -2.26
C GLY A 88 12.06 7.59 -1.68
N LEU A 89 11.22 8.61 -1.94
CA LEU A 89 11.36 9.94 -1.34
C LEU A 89 11.27 9.87 0.19
N ASN A 90 10.34 9.06 0.71
CA ASN A 90 10.27 8.83 2.15
C ASN A 90 11.57 8.25 2.72
N GLN A 91 12.16 7.25 2.07
CA GLN A 91 13.42 6.65 2.51
C GLN A 91 14.62 7.61 2.41
N LEU A 92 14.68 8.47 1.39
CA LEU A 92 15.73 9.48 1.23
C LEU A 92 15.81 10.43 2.43
N GLU A 93 14.65 10.80 2.99
CA GLU A 93 14.55 11.73 4.13
C GLU A 93 14.64 11.04 5.50
N ASP A 94 14.41 9.74 5.55
CA ASP A 94 14.32 8.96 6.78
C ASP A 94 15.50 7.99 7.00
N VAL A 95 16.60 8.09 6.23
CA VAL A 95 17.76 7.19 6.31
C VAL A 95 18.22 6.94 7.75
N SER A 96 18.32 7.99 8.57
CA SER A 96 18.79 7.88 9.96
C SER A 96 17.78 7.18 10.88
N ILE A 97 16.48 7.39 10.67
CA ILE A 97 15.39 6.71 11.38
C ILE A 97 15.32 5.24 10.94
N ASP A 98 15.38 4.98 9.63
CA ASP A 98 15.27 3.66 9.04
C ASP A 98 16.48 2.77 9.39
N ARG A 99 17.66 3.33 9.71
CA ARG A 99 18.77 2.55 10.30
C ARG A 99 18.41 1.88 11.62
N ILE A 100 17.43 2.42 12.36
CA ILE A 100 16.95 1.86 13.62
C ILE A 100 15.74 0.95 13.35
N ASN A 101 14.73 1.48 12.68
CA ASN A 101 13.44 0.80 12.50
C ASN A 101 13.47 -0.28 11.42
N LYS A 102 14.18 -0.02 10.31
CA LYS A 102 14.15 -0.83 9.09
C LYS A 102 15.56 -0.98 8.47
N PRO A 103 16.54 -1.54 9.21
CA PRO A 103 17.96 -1.56 8.80
C PRO A 103 18.24 -2.36 7.52
N HIS A 104 17.27 -3.13 7.03
CA HIS A 104 17.36 -3.93 5.81
C HIS A 104 17.00 -3.15 4.53
N LEU A 105 16.46 -1.93 4.66
CA LEU A 105 16.10 -1.09 3.52
C LEU A 105 17.37 -0.59 2.80
N PRO A 106 17.37 -0.48 1.46
CA PRO A 106 18.58 -0.25 0.67
C PRO A 106 19.37 1.02 1.04
N LEU A 107 18.69 2.12 1.35
CA LEU A 107 19.35 3.35 1.79
C LEU A 107 19.88 3.26 3.22
N ALA A 108 19.18 2.56 4.11
CA ALA A 108 19.59 2.38 5.50
C ALA A 108 20.78 1.42 5.62
N SER A 109 20.78 0.35 4.82
CA SER A 109 21.84 -0.67 4.77
C SER A 109 23.06 -0.24 3.94
N GLY A 110 22.93 0.80 3.11
CA GLY A 110 23.98 1.28 2.22
C GLY A 110 24.11 0.50 0.90
N GLU A 111 23.12 -0.33 0.54
CA GLU A 111 23.06 -0.98 -0.77
C GLU A 111 22.83 0.03 -1.90
N PHE A 112 22.11 1.12 -1.64
CA PHE A 112 22.00 2.26 -2.52
C PHE A 112 22.63 3.49 -1.90
N SER A 113 23.40 4.22 -2.70
CA SER A 113 23.85 5.57 -2.36
C SER A 113 22.69 6.56 -2.43
N ARG A 114 22.82 7.69 -1.73
CA ARG A 114 21.84 8.78 -1.81
C ARG A 114 21.67 9.31 -3.24
N ARG A 115 22.75 9.36 -4.03
CA ARG A 115 22.72 9.82 -5.42
C ARG A 115 21.91 8.88 -6.30
N GLU A 116 22.12 7.57 -6.19
CA GLU A 116 21.35 6.56 -6.94
C GLU A 116 19.87 6.63 -6.59
N ALA A 117 19.53 6.70 -5.29
CA ALA A 117 18.14 6.82 -4.87
C ALA A 117 17.48 8.13 -5.36
N LEU A 118 18.20 9.25 -5.38
CA LEU A 118 17.70 10.52 -5.96
C LEU A 118 17.43 10.39 -7.45
N LEU A 119 18.31 9.73 -8.21
CA LEU A 119 18.10 9.48 -9.64
C LEU A 119 16.88 8.59 -9.88
N ILE A 120 16.76 7.49 -9.14
CA ILE A 120 15.61 6.57 -9.24
C ILE A 120 14.30 7.32 -8.95
N VAL A 121 14.25 8.06 -7.84
CA VAL A 121 13.06 8.82 -7.45
C VAL A 121 12.75 9.89 -8.49
N GLY A 122 13.74 10.67 -8.93
CA GLY A 122 13.53 11.72 -9.93
C GLY A 122 13.01 11.19 -11.27
N ILE A 123 13.65 10.15 -11.81
CA ILE A 123 13.27 9.53 -13.09
C ILE A 123 11.87 8.92 -13.00
N LEU A 124 11.58 8.14 -11.96
CA LEU A 124 10.27 7.49 -11.82
C LEU A 124 9.16 8.48 -11.47
N GLY A 125 9.45 9.55 -10.73
CA GLY A 125 8.50 10.64 -10.50
C GLY A 125 8.10 11.34 -11.81
N MET A 126 9.09 11.68 -12.65
CA MET A 126 8.83 12.26 -13.97
C MET A 126 8.07 11.28 -14.88
N ALA A 127 8.48 10.01 -14.92
CA ALA A 127 7.81 8.98 -15.71
C ALA A 127 6.34 8.81 -15.27
N ALA A 128 6.06 8.82 -13.97
CA ALA A 128 4.69 8.73 -13.44
C ALA A 128 3.81 9.87 -13.97
N LEU A 129 4.31 11.11 -13.96
CA LEU A 129 3.58 12.28 -14.46
C LEU A 129 3.39 12.24 -15.97
N LEU A 130 4.42 11.91 -16.75
CA LEU A 130 4.34 11.85 -18.22
C LEU A 130 3.40 10.74 -18.70
N LEU A 131 3.53 9.54 -18.12
CA LEU A 131 2.68 8.40 -18.47
C LEU A 131 1.22 8.66 -18.07
N SER A 132 0.99 9.21 -16.87
CA SER A 132 -0.38 9.53 -16.45
C SER A 132 -1.00 10.66 -17.25
N PHE A 133 -0.22 11.66 -17.67
CA PHE A 133 -0.67 12.72 -18.58
C PHE A 133 -1.15 12.15 -19.92
N TRP A 134 -0.35 11.26 -20.53
CA TRP A 134 -0.71 10.60 -21.79
C TRP A 134 -1.97 9.73 -21.66
N GLN A 135 -2.12 9.04 -20.52
CA GLN A 135 -3.27 8.18 -20.22
C GLN A 135 -4.55 8.96 -19.91
N GLY A 136 -4.48 10.26 -19.63
CA GLY A 136 -5.65 11.14 -19.56
C GLY A 136 -5.87 11.81 -18.20
N ARG A 137 -6.77 12.79 -18.20
CA ARG A 137 -6.94 13.78 -17.13
C ARG A 137 -7.20 13.19 -15.73
N PHE A 138 -8.02 12.15 -15.61
CA PHE A 138 -8.33 11.55 -14.31
C PHE A 138 -7.11 10.84 -13.71
N LEU A 139 -6.36 10.10 -14.54
CA LEU A 139 -5.15 9.45 -14.08
C LEU A 139 -4.07 10.48 -13.73
N PHE A 140 -3.88 11.50 -14.57
CA PHE A 140 -2.94 12.59 -14.30
C PHE A 140 -3.27 13.33 -13.01
N GLY A 141 -4.54 13.69 -12.80
CA GLY A 141 -4.98 14.33 -11.56
C GLY A 141 -4.75 13.45 -10.32
N MET A 142 -5.10 12.17 -10.41
CA MET A 142 -4.90 11.20 -9.34
C MET A 142 -3.41 11.01 -8.98
N VAL A 143 -2.56 10.77 -9.99
CA VAL A 143 -1.12 10.56 -9.80
C VAL A 143 -0.46 11.85 -9.32
N GLY A 144 -0.75 12.99 -9.97
CA GLY A 144 -0.21 14.29 -9.60
C GLY A 144 -0.54 14.67 -8.16
N LEU A 145 -1.80 14.52 -7.74
CA LEU A 145 -2.22 14.79 -6.36
C LEU A 145 -1.56 13.81 -5.36
N SER A 146 -1.45 12.53 -5.71
CA SER A 146 -0.78 11.53 -4.87
C SER A 146 0.70 11.85 -4.67
N LEU A 147 1.41 12.25 -5.73
CA LEU A 147 2.80 12.69 -5.68
C LEU A 147 2.94 13.96 -4.84
N LEU A 148 2.07 14.95 -5.04
CA LEU A 148 2.07 16.20 -4.27
C LEU A 148 1.93 15.92 -2.76
N ILE A 149 0.97 15.09 -2.37
CA ILE A 149 0.76 14.72 -0.97
C ILE A 149 1.95 13.90 -0.44
N GLY A 150 2.48 12.94 -1.22
CA GLY A 150 3.67 12.16 -0.84
C GLY A 150 4.92 13.02 -0.62
N THR A 151 5.07 14.07 -1.41
CA THR A 151 6.13 15.07 -1.29
C THR A 151 5.94 15.93 -0.05
N ALA A 152 4.75 16.49 0.16
CA ALA A 152 4.41 17.27 1.36
C ALA A 152 4.56 16.44 2.64
N TYR A 153 4.28 15.13 2.57
CA TYR A 153 4.48 14.18 3.66
C TYR A 153 5.97 14.06 4.04
N SER A 154 6.87 14.02 3.06
CA SER A 154 8.28 13.65 3.27
C SER A 154 9.25 14.83 3.40
N LEU A 155 9.14 15.86 2.55
CA LEU A 155 10.17 16.90 2.40
C LEU A 155 9.96 18.10 3.35
N PRO A 156 11.04 18.71 3.87
CA PRO A 156 10.98 20.02 4.51
C PRO A 156 10.69 21.15 3.47
N PRO A 157 10.11 22.28 3.89
CA PRO A 157 9.76 22.65 5.28
C PRO A 157 8.45 22.03 5.79
N ILE A 158 7.60 21.47 4.91
CA ILE A 158 6.25 21.00 5.25
C ILE A 158 6.29 19.74 6.13
N ARG A 159 6.93 18.67 5.62
CA ARG A 159 7.14 17.35 6.26
C ARG A 159 5.99 16.93 7.19
N LEU A 160 4.79 16.74 6.61
CA LEU A 160 3.55 16.46 7.36
C LEU A 160 3.66 15.24 8.28
N LYS A 161 4.56 14.30 7.99
CA LYS A 161 4.82 13.12 8.82
C LYS A 161 5.22 13.43 10.28
N ARG A 162 5.60 14.68 10.58
CA ARG A 162 5.89 15.14 11.95
C ARG A 162 4.65 15.20 12.84
N PHE A 163 3.46 15.34 12.23
CA PHE A 163 2.20 15.44 12.94
C PHE A 163 1.40 14.14 12.76
N PRO A 164 1.13 13.36 13.83
CA PRO A 164 0.52 12.03 13.71
C PRO A 164 -0.82 11.99 12.95
N LEU A 165 -1.67 13.00 13.19
CA LEU A 165 -2.96 13.11 12.51
C LEU A 165 -2.78 13.38 11.01
N LEU A 166 -1.94 14.34 10.63
CA LEU A 166 -1.67 14.67 9.23
C LEU A 166 -0.97 13.52 8.51
N ALA A 167 -0.04 12.84 9.18
CA ALA A 167 0.64 11.65 8.68
C ALA A 167 -0.37 10.55 8.32
N SER A 168 -1.32 10.28 9.23
CA SER A 168 -2.38 9.30 9.00
C SER A 168 -3.30 9.73 7.86
N LEU A 169 -3.74 10.99 7.86
CA LEU A 169 -4.59 11.59 6.82
C LEU A 169 -3.96 11.43 5.43
N CYS A 170 -2.67 11.73 5.26
CA CYS A 170 -1.98 11.54 3.98
C CYS A 170 -2.07 10.09 3.49
N ILE A 171 -1.84 9.12 4.38
CA ILE A 171 -1.78 7.69 4.01
C ILE A 171 -3.14 7.18 3.58
N PHE A 172 -4.16 7.36 4.42
CA PHE A 172 -5.48 6.80 4.13
C PHE A 172 -6.25 7.62 3.09
N THR A 173 -5.98 8.92 2.93
CA THR A 173 -6.65 9.74 1.90
C THR A 173 -6.12 9.41 0.52
N VAL A 174 -4.79 9.32 0.36
CA VAL A 174 -4.18 8.95 -0.93
C VAL A 174 -4.64 7.57 -1.34
N ARG A 175 -4.52 6.57 -0.46
CA ARG A 175 -4.84 5.19 -0.83
C ARG A 175 -6.34 4.87 -0.80
N GLY A 176 -7.06 5.38 0.20
CA GLY A 176 -8.48 5.12 0.40
C GLY A 176 -9.39 5.87 -0.57
N VAL A 177 -9.10 7.15 -0.85
CA VAL A 177 -9.98 8.02 -1.63
C VAL A 177 -9.40 8.32 -3.01
N ILE A 178 -8.23 8.97 -3.06
CA ILE A 178 -7.68 9.53 -4.31
C ILE A 178 -7.41 8.43 -5.33
N VAL A 179 -6.70 7.38 -4.93
CA VAL A 179 -6.36 6.26 -5.81
C VAL A 179 -7.62 5.51 -6.23
N ASN A 180 -8.54 5.20 -5.30
CA ASN A 180 -9.73 4.43 -5.64
C ASN A 180 -10.65 5.19 -6.60
N LEU A 181 -11.08 6.40 -6.22
CA LEU A 181 -11.98 7.17 -7.07
C LEU A 181 -11.31 7.56 -8.38
N GLY A 182 -10.02 7.95 -8.35
CA GLY A 182 -9.28 8.35 -9.53
C GLY A 182 -9.08 7.22 -10.55
N LEU A 183 -8.76 6.00 -10.10
CA LEU A 183 -8.66 4.84 -10.99
C LEU A 183 -10.01 4.45 -11.57
N PHE A 184 -11.07 4.43 -10.76
CA PHE A 184 -12.41 4.12 -11.27
C PHE A 184 -12.84 5.14 -12.33
N LEU A 185 -12.73 6.44 -12.05
CA LEU A 185 -13.07 7.50 -13.01
C LEU A 185 -12.23 7.41 -14.29
N HIS A 186 -10.94 7.10 -14.17
CA HIS A 186 -10.08 6.89 -15.32
C HIS A 186 -10.55 5.73 -16.21
N PHE A 187 -10.81 4.56 -15.63
CA PHE A 187 -11.27 3.40 -16.41
C PHE A 187 -12.68 3.61 -16.94
N ASN A 188 -13.58 4.17 -16.14
CA ASN A 188 -14.94 4.47 -16.57
C ASN A 188 -14.96 5.45 -17.77
N GLN A 189 -14.08 6.46 -17.77
CA GLN A 189 -13.90 7.35 -18.92
C GLN A 189 -13.37 6.60 -20.16
N ARG A 190 -12.41 5.69 -19.98
CA ARG A 190 -11.77 4.97 -21.09
C ARG A 190 -12.67 3.89 -21.70
N LEU A 191 -13.53 3.28 -20.89
CA LEU A 191 -14.49 2.26 -21.34
C LEU A 191 -15.73 2.88 -21.99
N SER A 192 -16.13 4.11 -21.61
CA SER A 192 -17.28 4.82 -22.19
C SER A 192 -16.92 6.20 -22.75
N PRO A 193 -16.02 6.31 -23.73
CA PRO A 193 -15.56 7.62 -24.22
C PRO A 193 -16.67 8.45 -24.89
N ALA A 194 -17.74 7.81 -25.37
CA ALA A 194 -18.87 8.48 -26.02
C ALA A 194 -19.96 8.98 -25.04
N GLU A 195 -19.84 8.71 -23.73
CA GLU A 195 -20.88 9.03 -22.74
C GLU A 195 -20.33 9.91 -21.59
N PRO A 196 -20.04 11.21 -21.84
CA PRO A 196 -19.45 12.10 -20.84
C PRO A 196 -20.23 12.20 -19.53
N ASP A 197 -21.56 12.12 -19.61
CA ASP A 197 -22.46 12.20 -18.46
C ASP A 197 -22.29 11.02 -17.49
N ARG A 198 -21.79 9.87 -17.99
CA ARG A 198 -21.51 8.68 -17.16
C ARG A 198 -20.13 8.70 -16.53
N TRP A 199 -19.18 9.49 -17.04
CA TRP A 199 -17.79 9.48 -16.55
C TRP A 199 -17.70 9.75 -15.05
N LEU A 200 -18.52 10.67 -14.55
CA LEU A 200 -18.53 11.10 -13.14
C LEU A 200 -19.53 10.33 -12.27
N GLN A 201 -20.30 9.40 -12.85
CA GLN A 201 -21.26 8.59 -12.10
C GLN A 201 -20.51 7.46 -11.38
N ILE A 202 -20.27 7.65 -10.09
CA ILE A 202 -19.62 6.67 -9.24
C ILE A 202 -20.71 5.81 -8.58
N PRO A 203 -20.76 4.49 -8.85
CA PRO A 203 -21.78 3.61 -8.31
C PRO A 203 -21.59 3.39 -6.80
N ALA A 204 -22.66 3.00 -6.11
CA ALA A 204 -22.65 2.76 -4.66
C ALA A 204 -21.61 1.70 -4.25
N SER A 205 -21.34 0.70 -5.09
CA SER A 205 -20.31 -0.33 -4.84
C SER A 205 -18.90 0.26 -4.77
N VAL A 206 -18.57 1.23 -5.62
CA VAL A 206 -17.26 1.91 -5.60
C VAL A 206 -17.15 2.80 -4.37
N TRP A 207 -18.23 3.47 -3.95
CA TRP A 207 -18.25 4.21 -2.69
C TRP A 207 -18.07 3.29 -1.47
N ALA A 208 -18.73 2.13 -1.45
CA ALA A 208 -18.56 1.13 -0.40
C ALA A 208 -17.12 0.63 -0.31
N LEU A 209 -16.51 0.27 -1.44
CA LEU A 209 -15.09 -0.12 -1.49
C LEU A 209 -14.17 1.02 -1.06
N THR A 210 -14.43 2.24 -1.51
CA THR A 210 -13.66 3.44 -1.14
C THR A 210 -13.69 3.66 0.37
N LEU A 211 -14.87 3.58 1.00
CA LEU A 211 -15.03 3.70 2.44
C LEU A 211 -14.33 2.56 3.18
N PHE A 212 -14.46 1.33 2.70
CA PHE A 212 -13.76 0.18 3.28
C PHE A 212 -12.25 0.37 3.26
N VAL A 213 -11.67 0.70 2.10
CA VAL A 213 -10.22 0.91 1.93
C VAL A 213 -9.76 2.11 2.76
N LEU A 214 -10.55 3.18 2.85
CA LEU A 214 -10.26 4.34 3.71
C LEU A 214 -10.10 3.93 5.17
N VAL A 215 -11.10 3.23 5.73
CA VAL A 215 -11.08 2.82 7.14
C VAL A 215 -10.03 1.72 7.38
N PHE A 216 -9.84 0.81 6.42
CA PHE A 216 -8.80 -0.23 6.50
C PHE A 216 -7.39 0.39 6.47
N THR A 217 -7.15 1.37 5.61
CA THR A 217 -5.84 2.03 5.50
C THR A 217 -5.55 2.91 6.72
N PHE A 218 -6.56 3.43 7.41
CA PHE A 218 -6.38 4.00 8.75
C PHE A 218 -5.83 2.95 9.73
N ALA A 219 -6.38 1.73 9.75
CA ALA A 219 -5.85 0.65 10.58
C ALA A 219 -4.39 0.29 10.22
N ILE A 220 -4.06 0.22 8.92
CA ILE A 220 -2.67 0.03 8.46
C ILE A 220 -1.76 1.17 8.94
N ALA A 221 -2.24 2.42 8.84
CA ALA A 221 -1.48 3.61 9.20
C ALA A 221 -1.11 3.65 10.68
N ILE A 222 -2.03 3.30 11.58
CA ILE A 222 -1.72 3.23 13.02
C ILE A 222 -0.92 1.98 13.38
N PHE A 223 -1.17 0.85 12.70
CA PHE A 223 -0.47 -0.41 13.00
C PHE A 223 1.00 -0.35 12.62
N LYS A 224 1.35 0.35 11.53
CA LYS A 224 2.75 0.46 11.06
C LYS A 224 3.67 1.09 12.12
N ASP A 225 3.11 1.89 13.03
CA ASP A 225 3.87 2.62 14.05
C ASP A 225 4.20 1.74 15.26
N ILE A 226 3.55 0.57 15.40
CA ILE A 226 3.85 -0.39 16.48
C ILE A 226 5.30 -0.91 16.40
N PRO A 227 5.78 -1.47 15.27
CA PRO A 227 7.17 -1.91 15.16
C PRO A 227 8.19 -0.77 15.13
N ASP A 228 7.76 0.47 14.81
CA ASP A 228 8.63 1.64 14.62
C ASP A 228 8.85 2.46 15.92
N LEU A 229 8.24 2.04 17.04
CA LEU A 229 8.20 2.74 18.34
C LEU A 229 9.56 3.27 18.83
N GLU A 230 10.62 2.49 18.64
CA GLU A 230 11.95 2.83 19.15
C GLU A 230 12.61 3.97 18.38
N GLY A 231 12.60 3.92 17.04
CA GLY A 231 13.11 5.00 16.21
C GLY A 231 12.26 6.26 16.34
N ASP A 232 10.93 6.12 16.40
CA ASP A 232 10.04 7.26 16.52
C ASP A 232 10.29 8.03 17.83
N ARG A 233 10.53 7.31 18.94
CA ARG A 233 10.90 7.92 20.24
C ARG A 233 12.21 8.70 20.16
N ARG A 234 13.24 8.13 19.53
CA ARG A 234 14.58 8.76 19.45
C ARG A 234 14.60 10.00 18.57
N TYR A 235 13.72 10.05 17.57
CA TYR A 235 13.63 11.16 16.62
C TYR A 235 12.46 12.12 16.92
N ASN A 236 11.83 12.01 18.09
CA ASN A 236 10.70 12.86 18.52
C ASN A 236 9.55 12.91 17.50
N ILE A 237 9.25 11.77 16.86
CA ILE A 237 8.09 11.63 15.98
C ILE A 237 6.91 11.23 16.86
N ASN A 238 5.92 12.12 17.02
CA ASN A 238 4.72 11.80 17.77
C ASN A 238 3.85 10.81 16.98
N THR A 239 3.53 9.66 17.57
CA THR A 239 2.64 8.63 16.99
C THR A 239 1.59 8.17 18.01
N PHE A 240 0.48 7.60 17.54
CA PHE A 240 -0.54 7.02 18.43
C PHE A 240 0.04 5.92 19.32
N THR A 241 1.00 5.14 18.81
CA THR A 241 1.66 4.08 19.57
C THR A 241 2.48 4.63 20.74
N LEU A 242 3.13 5.79 20.57
CA LEU A 242 3.84 6.45 21.67
C LEU A 242 2.88 7.02 22.73
N GLN A 243 1.70 7.50 22.31
CA GLN A 243 0.73 8.13 23.21
C GLN A 243 -0.13 7.11 23.98
N LEU A 244 -0.57 6.05 23.31
CA LEU A 244 -1.55 5.08 23.84
C LEU A 244 -0.92 3.72 24.20
N GLY A 245 0.28 3.44 23.70
CA GLY A 245 0.96 2.16 23.85
C GLY A 245 0.56 1.12 22.78
N ALA A 246 1.48 0.17 22.54
CA ALA A 246 1.30 -0.87 21.54
C ALA A 246 0.04 -1.75 21.74
N PRO A 247 -0.34 -2.18 22.97
CA PRO A 247 -1.55 -2.99 23.16
C PRO A 247 -2.84 -2.24 22.82
N ALA A 248 -2.93 -0.95 23.14
CA ALA A 248 -4.10 -0.14 22.84
C ALA A 248 -4.25 0.07 21.33
N VAL A 249 -3.17 0.44 20.65
CA VAL A 249 -3.17 0.62 19.18
C VAL A 249 -3.44 -0.69 18.44
N PHE A 250 -2.89 -1.81 18.92
CA PHE A 250 -3.18 -3.12 18.37
C PHE A 250 -4.68 -3.46 18.43
N ASN A 251 -5.30 -3.27 19.61
CA ASN A 251 -6.71 -3.53 19.80
C ASN A 251 -7.60 -2.56 19.00
N LEU A 252 -7.21 -1.28 18.92
CA LEU A 252 -7.89 -0.29 18.09
C LEU A 252 -7.88 -0.73 16.63
N ALA A 253 -6.71 -1.05 16.07
CA ALA A 253 -6.60 -1.53 14.69
C ALA A 253 -7.45 -2.79 14.45
N ARG A 254 -7.43 -3.75 15.38
CA ARG A 254 -8.25 -4.98 15.28
C ARG A 254 -9.74 -4.68 15.22
N TRP A 255 -10.24 -3.77 16.07
CA TRP A 255 -11.65 -3.41 16.09
C TRP A 255 -12.06 -2.58 14.89
N VAL A 256 -11.22 -1.65 14.43
CA VAL A 256 -11.43 -0.91 13.19
C VAL A 256 -11.58 -1.87 12.01
N LEU A 257 -10.66 -2.84 11.87
CA LEU A 257 -10.75 -3.85 10.81
C LEU A 257 -12.00 -4.74 10.95
N THR A 258 -12.41 -5.07 12.18
CA THR A 258 -13.65 -5.81 12.43
C THR A 258 -14.87 -5.03 11.94
N ILE A 259 -14.94 -3.74 12.25
CA ILE A 259 -16.01 -2.84 11.80
C ILE A 259 -16.01 -2.72 10.28
N CYS A 260 -14.84 -2.65 9.62
CA CYS A 260 -14.76 -2.66 8.16
C CYS A 260 -15.44 -3.89 7.55
N TYR A 261 -15.07 -5.10 8.02
CA TYR A 261 -15.59 -6.35 7.48
C TYR A 261 -17.08 -6.52 7.76
N VAL A 262 -17.53 -6.26 8.99
CA VAL A 262 -18.96 -6.32 9.33
C VAL A 262 -19.74 -5.27 8.55
N GLY A 263 -19.21 -4.05 8.44
CA GLY A 263 -19.82 -2.97 7.69
C GLY A 263 -20.01 -3.30 6.22
N MET A 264 -19.02 -3.92 5.57
CA MET A 264 -19.14 -4.35 4.17
C MET A 264 -20.16 -5.48 3.98
N ILE A 265 -20.20 -6.45 4.91
CA ILE A 265 -21.22 -7.51 4.91
C ILE A 265 -22.63 -6.89 4.98
N VAL A 266 -22.84 -5.93 5.88
CA VAL A 266 -24.12 -5.22 6.01
C VAL A 266 -24.43 -4.38 4.77
N ALA A 267 -23.44 -3.65 4.25
CA ALA A 267 -23.58 -2.84 3.06
C ALA A 267 -24.01 -3.68 1.84
N GLY A 268 -23.52 -4.92 1.74
CA GLY A 268 -23.88 -5.85 0.67
C GLY A 268 -25.38 -6.01 0.42
N PHE A 269 -26.21 -5.96 1.47
CA PHE A 269 -27.67 -6.06 1.34
C PHE A 269 -28.32 -4.86 0.62
N PHE A 270 -27.59 -3.75 0.50
CA PHE A 270 -28.04 -2.52 -0.13
C PHE A 270 -27.33 -2.25 -1.47
N LEU A 271 -26.43 -3.14 -1.89
CA LEU A 271 -25.65 -3.01 -3.12
C LEU A 271 -26.20 -3.95 -4.18
N ALA A 272 -26.98 -3.42 -5.13
CA ALA A 272 -27.54 -4.22 -6.24
C ALA A 272 -26.47 -4.73 -7.22
N SER A 273 -25.30 -4.07 -7.29
CA SER A 273 -24.21 -4.39 -8.20
C SER A 273 -23.15 -5.33 -7.62
N VAL A 274 -23.49 -6.10 -6.58
CA VAL A 274 -22.59 -7.11 -5.99
C VAL A 274 -23.32 -8.42 -5.72
N HIS A 275 -22.66 -9.55 -6.00
CA HIS A 275 -23.16 -10.86 -5.64
C HIS A 275 -23.08 -11.08 -4.13
N LEU A 276 -24.22 -10.91 -3.44
CA LEU A 276 -24.34 -10.93 -1.98
C LEU A 276 -23.70 -12.18 -1.32
N GLY A 277 -23.97 -13.38 -1.84
CA GLY A 277 -23.46 -14.63 -1.24
C GLY A 277 -21.93 -14.70 -1.22
N VAL A 278 -21.28 -14.33 -2.33
CA VAL A 278 -19.82 -14.27 -2.45
C VAL A 278 -19.25 -13.21 -1.51
N LEU A 279 -19.85 -12.01 -1.47
CA LEU A 279 -19.41 -10.93 -0.58
C LEU A 279 -19.46 -11.37 0.90
N ILE A 280 -20.59 -11.91 1.36
CA ILE A 280 -20.75 -12.36 2.75
C ILE A 280 -19.73 -13.45 3.10
N LEU A 281 -19.64 -14.50 2.28
CA LEU A 281 -18.74 -15.63 2.54
C LEU A 281 -17.29 -15.18 2.63
N THR A 282 -16.83 -14.42 1.63
CA THR A 282 -15.44 -13.98 1.53
C THR A 282 -15.04 -13.05 2.68
N HIS A 283 -15.91 -12.10 3.05
CA HIS A 283 -15.65 -11.17 4.15
C HIS A 283 -15.74 -11.83 5.52
N ALA A 284 -16.67 -12.78 5.70
CA ALA A 284 -16.77 -13.57 6.94
C ALA A 284 -15.52 -14.43 7.16
N VAL A 285 -15.02 -15.11 6.11
CA VAL A 285 -13.78 -15.89 6.16
C VAL A 285 -12.59 -15.00 6.50
N ALA A 286 -12.46 -13.84 5.85
CA ALA A 286 -11.41 -12.87 6.14
C ALA A 286 -11.46 -12.36 7.59
N LEU A 287 -12.65 -12.07 8.10
CA LEU A 287 -12.86 -11.63 9.49
C LEU A 287 -12.51 -12.73 10.51
N VAL A 288 -12.92 -13.97 10.27
CA VAL A 288 -12.55 -15.11 11.12
C VAL A 288 -11.04 -15.30 11.12
N ALA A 289 -10.40 -15.26 9.94
CA ALA A 289 -8.95 -15.35 9.81
C ALA A 289 -8.24 -14.21 10.57
N LEU A 290 -8.76 -12.98 10.50
CA LEU A 290 -8.27 -11.84 11.27
C LEU A 290 -8.25 -12.13 12.77
N TRP A 291 -9.37 -12.58 13.32
CA TRP A 291 -9.47 -12.87 14.75
C TRP A 291 -8.58 -14.01 15.20
N ILE A 292 -8.53 -15.12 14.44
CA ILE A 292 -7.64 -16.26 14.72
C ILE A 292 -6.19 -15.80 14.76
N ARG A 293 -5.74 -15.08 13.73
CA ARG A 293 -4.36 -14.59 13.66
C ARG A 293 -4.05 -13.56 14.74
N SER A 294 -4.99 -12.69 15.09
CA SER A 294 -4.79 -11.65 16.11
C SER A 294 -4.50 -12.23 17.50
N ARG A 295 -5.07 -13.40 17.83
CA ARG A 295 -4.86 -14.08 19.12
C ARG A 295 -3.48 -14.73 19.24
N GLN A 296 -2.77 -14.90 18.13
CA GLN A 296 -1.45 -15.53 18.08
C GLN A 296 -0.31 -14.51 18.15
N VAL A 297 -0.63 -13.21 18.27
CA VAL A 297 0.37 -12.14 18.23
C VAL A 297 0.95 -11.91 19.61
N ASP A 298 2.25 -12.16 19.75
CA ASP A 298 3.04 -11.61 20.85
C ASP A 298 3.52 -10.19 20.50
N LEU A 299 3.08 -9.19 21.28
CA LEU A 299 3.47 -7.78 21.12
C LEU A 299 4.86 -7.46 21.69
N LYS A 300 5.48 -8.39 22.43
CA LYS A 300 6.85 -8.23 22.91
C LYS A 300 7.87 -8.62 21.84
N GLU A 301 7.47 -9.42 20.85
CA GLU A 301 8.36 -9.90 19.79
C GLU A 301 8.18 -9.11 18.48
N LYS A 302 9.19 -8.31 18.09
CA LYS A 302 9.16 -7.51 16.83
C LYS A 302 8.85 -8.36 15.59
N ARG A 303 9.31 -9.62 15.55
CA ARG A 303 9.04 -10.55 14.43
C ARG A 303 7.58 -10.99 14.38
N SER A 304 6.95 -11.22 15.53
CA SER A 304 5.52 -11.52 15.63
C SER A 304 4.66 -10.36 15.08
N ILE A 305 4.95 -9.13 15.54
CA ILE A 305 4.30 -7.91 15.05
C ILE A 305 4.46 -7.75 13.53
N ALA A 306 5.68 -7.91 13.01
CA ALA A 306 5.96 -7.78 11.59
C ALA A 306 5.20 -8.83 10.75
N ARG A 307 5.12 -10.08 11.21
CA ARG A 307 4.34 -11.14 10.53
C ARG A 307 2.84 -10.80 10.49
N TYR A 308 2.29 -10.29 11.58
CA TYR A 308 0.89 -9.90 11.62
C TYR A 308 0.61 -8.66 10.77
N TYR A 309 1.53 -7.68 10.75
CA TYR A 309 1.44 -6.53 9.84
C TYR A 309 1.41 -6.97 8.37
N GLN A 310 2.27 -7.91 7.97
CA GLN A 310 2.22 -8.49 6.61
C GLN A 310 0.92 -9.25 6.35
N PHE A 311 0.32 -9.88 7.37
CA PHE A 311 -0.98 -10.52 7.26
C PHE A 311 -2.11 -9.49 7.04
N ILE A 312 -2.09 -8.35 7.72
CA ILE A 312 -3.03 -7.23 7.46
C ILE A 312 -2.91 -6.76 5.99
N TRP A 313 -1.68 -6.66 5.46
CA TRP A 313 -1.49 -6.33 4.05
C TRP A 313 -2.05 -7.39 3.10
N LYS A 314 -1.95 -8.68 3.44
CA LYS A 314 -2.58 -9.76 2.64
C LYS A 314 -4.11 -9.64 2.63
N LEU A 315 -4.71 -9.29 3.76
CA LEU A 315 -6.14 -9.01 3.83
C LEU A 315 -6.54 -7.81 2.97
N PHE A 316 -5.72 -6.75 2.97
CA PHE A 316 -5.89 -5.60 2.08
C PHE A 316 -5.80 -5.97 0.59
N PHE A 317 -4.86 -6.83 0.23
CA PHE A 317 -4.73 -7.34 -1.15
C PHE A 317 -5.94 -8.16 -1.57
N LEU A 318 -6.42 -8.99 -0.65
CA LEU A 318 -7.54 -9.87 -0.88
C LEU A 318 -8.84 -9.08 -1.14
N GLU A 319 -9.00 -7.90 -0.53
CA GLU A 319 -10.13 -7.02 -0.81
C GLU A 319 -10.22 -6.64 -2.30
N TYR A 320 -9.10 -6.23 -2.91
CA TYR A 320 -9.01 -5.91 -4.33
C TYR A 320 -9.11 -7.12 -5.27
N ILE A 321 -9.34 -8.31 -4.72
CA ILE A 321 -9.64 -9.53 -5.49
C ILE A 321 -11.09 -9.94 -5.23
N MET A 322 -11.49 -10.09 -3.97
CA MET A 322 -12.82 -10.57 -3.57
C MET A 322 -13.93 -9.61 -3.97
N PHE A 323 -13.75 -8.30 -3.75
CA PHE A 323 -14.79 -7.32 -4.02
C PHE A 323 -15.06 -7.17 -5.54
N PRO A 324 -14.05 -7.02 -6.41
CA PRO A 324 -14.27 -7.04 -7.86
C PRO A 324 -14.89 -8.33 -8.38
N ILE A 325 -14.51 -9.50 -7.83
CA ILE A 325 -15.15 -10.78 -8.18
C ILE A 325 -16.63 -10.76 -7.81
N ALA A 326 -16.99 -10.23 -6.63
CA ALA A 326 -18.38 -10.09 -6.25
C ALA A 326 -19.15 -9.14 -7.20
N CYS A 327 -18.53 -8.07 -7.70
CA CYS A 327 -19.15 -7.19 -8.71
C CYS A 327 -19.32 -7.88 -10.07
N LEU A 328 -18.34 -8.67 -10.51
CA LEU A 328 -18.39 -9.37 -11.81
C LEU A 328 -19.41 -10.51 -11.84
N LEU A 329 -19.77 -11.06 -10.68
CA LEU A 329 -20.74 -12.15 -10.54
C LEU A 329 -22.17 -11.66 -10.25
N ALA A 330 -22.37 -10.34 -10.11
CA ALA A 330 -23.66 -9.73 -9.76
C ALA A 330 -24.63 -9.76 -10.95
#